data_AF-A0A9E3FCM4-F1
#
_entry.id   AF-A0A9E3FCM4-F1
#
_cell.length_a   1.000
_cell.length_b   1.000
_cell.length_c   1.000
_cell.angle_alpha   90.00
_cell.angle_beta   90.00
_cell.angle_gamma   90.00
#
_symmetry.space_group_name_H-M   'P 1'
#
loop_
_entity.id
_entity.type
_entity.pdbx_description
1 polymer ?
#
loop_
_entity_poly.entity_id
_entity_poly.type
_entity_poly.pdbx_seq_one_letter_code
_entity_poly.pdbx_strand_id
1 'polypeptide(L)'
;MQTENSLHPEGLEPRGALCVECLCGLDPAEQLLDRTGAALCRACAAGFYTPCAGCGGLTPQDEAQARPDTGALNCFECFGRAASPDGTEALSDEEVSALVAEYVALHEELKRLGGRADEIKDQLKRAASARPRVSNAVVLRAAEAGVRCSYTSKATYDAEKLAAAEALLGAEGFASLFERKVTFNAVKPRLEEFLASEDEATASARDAVRAAETRTETATLTVVAQRKKKSS
;
A
#
# COMPACT_ATOMS: atom_id res chain seq x y z
N MET A 1 -39.69 43.66 3.25
CA MET A 1 -38.56 43.73 2.29
C MET A 1 -37.70 42.51 2.54
N GLN A 2 -37.89 41.47 1.73
CA GLN A 2 -37.04 40.28 1.73
C GLN A 2 -35.95 40.52 0.69
N THR A 3 -34.70 40.59 1.11
CA THR A 3 -33.54 40.54 0.22
C THR A 3 -33.18 39.08 0.01
N GLU A 4 -33.53 38.56 -1.16
CA GLU A 4 -33.12 37.24 -1.64
C GLU A 4 -31.60 37.26 -1.90
N ASN A 5 -30.82 36.63 -1.01
CA ASN A 5 -29.43 36.30 -1.28
C ASN A 5 -29.39 35.03 -2.12
N SER A 6 -29.66 35.18 -3.41
CA SER A 6 -29.49 34.13 -4.43
C SER A 6 -28.01 34.01 -4.79
N LEU A 7 -27.26 33.20 -4.03
CA LEU A 7 -25.98 32.70 -4.50
C LEU A 7 -26.25 31.58 -5.52
N HIS A 8 -26.28 31.97 -6.81
CA HIS A 8 -26.20 31.03 -7.92
C HIS A 8 -24.81 30.34 -7.91
N PRO A 9 -24.73 29.01 -7.91
CA PRO A 9 -23.47 28.30 -8.10
C PRO A 9 -23.25 28.09 -9.60
N GLU A 10 -23.14 29.17 -10.37
CA GLU A 10 -22.65 29.09 -11.75
C GLU A 10 -21.19 29.56 -11.77
N GLY A 11 -20.28 28.63 -12.04
CA GLY A 11 -18.89 28.94 -12.35
C GLY A 11 -17.82 28.45 -11.36
N LEU A 12 -18.11 27.52 -10.45
CA LEU A 12 -17.03 26.81 -9.73
C LEU A 12 -16.35 25.83 -10.69
N GLU A 13 -15.31 26.32 -11.36
CA GLU A 13 -14.41 25.50 -12.16
C GLU A 13 -13.81 24.38 -11.27
N PRO A 14 -13.61 23.17 -11.81
CA PRO A 14 -13.10 22.04 -11.03
C PRO A 14 -11.74 22.37 -10.40
N ARG A 15 -11.50 21.89 -9.17
CA ARG A 15 -10.18 21.99 -8.51
C ARG A 15 -9.09 21.53 -9.48
N GLY A 16 -8.21 22.46 -9.88
CA GLY A 16 -7.16 22.26 -10.88
C GLY A 16 -7.26 23.17 -12.11
N ALA A 17 -8.43 23.76 -12.39
CA ALA A 17 -8.61 24.65 -13.54
C ALA A 17 -8.06 26.08 -13.33
N LEU A 18 -7.78 26.46 -12.08
CA LEU A 18 -7.24 27.78 -11.74
C LEU A 18 -5.94 27.61 -10.96
N CYS A 19 -4.98 28.48 -11.25
CA CYS A 19 -3.77 28.61 -10.45
C CYS A 19 -4.11 29.18 -9.06
N VAL A 20 -3.59 28.55 -8.01
CA VAL A 20 -3.88 28.96 -6.62
C VAL A 20 -3.36 30.35 -6.28
N GLU A 21 -2.32 30.83 -6.97
CA GLU A 21 -1.69 32.13 -6.72
C GLU A 21 -2.34 33.29 -7.51
N CYS A 22 -2.43 33.17 -8.84
CA CYS A 22 -2.95 34.23 -9.72
C CYS A 22 -4.46 34.12 -9.99
N LEU A 23 -5.10 33.00 -9.61
CA LEU A 23 -6.45 32.62 -10.03
C LEU A 23 -6.67 32.62 -11.55
N CYS A 24 -5.58 32.52 -12.31
CA CYS A 24 -5.62 32.48 -13.76
C CYS A 24 -5.93 31.06 -14.25
N GLY A 25 -6.71 30.97 -15.34
CA GLY A 25 -7.11 29.71 -15.95
C GLY A 25 -5.91 28.87 -16.40
N LEU A 26 -5.96 27.58 -16.12
CA LEU A 26 -4.93 26.60 -16.43
C LEU A 26 -5.49 25.55 -17.40
N ASP A 27 -4.69 25.22 -18.41
CA ASP A 27 -4.85 23.97 -19.13
C ASP A 27 -4.37 22.83 -18.21
N PRO A 28 -5.20 21.80 -17.93
CA PRO A 28 -4.79 20.64 -17.13
C PRO A 28 -3.55 19.91 -17.66
N ALA A 29 -3.17 20.09 -18.93
CA ALA A 29 -1.95 19.54 -19.51
C ALA A 29 -0.69 20.36 -19.18
N GLU A 30 -0.84 21.63 -18.76
CA GLU A 30 0.27 22.56 -18.49
C GLU A 30 0.39 22.98 -17.03
N GLN A 31 -0.55 22.57 -16.17
CA GLN A 31 -0.50 22.84 -14.74
C GLN A 31 0.69 22.16 -14.07
N LEU A 32 1.37 22.89 -13.19
CA LEU A 32 2.26 22.31 -12.20
C LEU A 32 1.46 22.05 -10.93
N LEU A 33 1.85 21.04 -10.16
CA LEU A 33 1.25 20.76 -8.87
C LEU A 33 2.27 21.03 -7.78
N ASP A 34 1.85 21.76 -6.75
CA ASP A 34 2.62 21.82 -5.51
C ASP A 34 2.58 20.47 -4.77
N ARG A 35 3.34 20.37 -3.68
CA ARG A 35 3.39 19.14 -2.88
C ARG A 35 2.04 18.71 -2.28
N THR A 36 1.08 19.64 -2.15
CA THR A 36 -0.27 19.38 -1.63
C THR A 36 -1.27 19.06 -2.75
N GLY A 37 -0.87 19.17 -4.01
CA GLY A 37 -1.71 18.97 -5.19
C GLY A 37 -2.45 20.23 -5.64
N ALA A 38 -2.08 21.42 -5.13
CA ALA A 38 -2.61 22.68 -5.61
C ALA A 38 -2.01 23.01 -6.99
N ALA A 39 -2.86 23.49 -7.91
CA ALA A 39 -2.44 23.79 -9.27
C ALA A 39 -1.77 25.16 -9.36
N LEU A 40 -0.68 25.23 -10.11
CA LEU A 40 0.15 26.41 -10.30
C LEU A 40 0.40 26.64 -11.79
N CYS A 41 0.37 27.92 -12.20
CA CYS A 41 0.94 28.32 -13.49
C CYS A 41 2.48 28.37 -13.38
N ARG A 42 3.18 28.24 -14.51
CA ARG A 42 4.65 28.26 -14.53
C ARG A 42 5.26 29.54 -13.94
N ALA A 43 4.62 30.69 -14.17
CA ALA A 43 5.09 31.97 -13.67
C ALA A 43 5.02 32.04 -12.13
N CYS A 44 3.91 31.61 -11.54
CA CYS A 44 3.73 31.57 -10.09
C CYS A 44 4.64 30.52 -9.44
N ALA A 45 4.80 29.34 -10.04
CA ALA A 45 5.74 28.34 -9.56
C ALA A 45 7.19 28.88 -9.55
N ALA A 46 7.62 29.57 -10.60
CA ALA A 46 8.96 30.15 -10.65
C ALA A 46 9.16 31.34 -9.69
N GLY A 47 8.08 32.10 -9.41
CA GLY A 47 8.14 33.29 -8.56
C GLY A 47 8.08 33.00 -7.07
N PHE A 48 7.25 32.02 -6.66
CA PHE A 48 6.88 31.83 -5.25
C PHE A 48 7.26 30.47 -4.69
N TYR A 49 7.65 29.51 -5.53
CA TYR A 49 7.96 28.15 -5.10
C TYR A 49 9.43 27.80 -5.34
N THR A 50 9.90 26.79 -4.61
CA THR A 50 11.21 26.16 -4.77
C THR A 50 11.04 24.63 -4.71
N PRO A 51 11.84 23.85 -5.43
CA PRO A 51 11.87 22.40 -5.25
C PRO A 51 12.39 22.06 -3.85
N CYS A 52 11.70 21.15 -3.17
CA CYS A 52 12.17 20.56 -1.92
C CYS A 52 13.36 19.63 -2.20
N ALA A 53 14.49 19.84 -1.54
CA ALA A 53 15.68 19.00 -1.73
C ALA A 53 15.46 17.52 -1.34
N GLY A 54 14.52 17.23 -0.44
CA GLY A 54 14.24 15.87 0.01
C GLY A 54 13.24 15.07 -0.84
N CYS A 55 12.28 15.73 -1.50
CA CYS A 55 11.21 15.04 -2.26
C CYS A 55 10.98 15.57 -3.67
N GLY A 56 11.70 16.60 -4.11
CA GLY A 56 11.53 17.24 -5.42
C GLY A 56 10.25 18.07 -5.57
N GLY A 57 9.26 17.91 -4.68
CA GLY A 57 7.99 18.62 -4.73
C GLY A 57 8.13 20.14 -4.56
N LEU A 58 7.33 20.90 -5.29
CA LEU A 58 7.29 22.36 -5.17
C LEU A 58 6.71 22.76 -3.81
N THR A 59 7.45 23.61 -3.09
CA THR A 59 7.10 24.15 -1.77
C THR A 59 7.17 25.68 -1.84
N PRO A 60 6.23 26.41 -1.21
CA PRO A 60 6.32 27.87 -1.10
C PRO A 60 7.66 28.28 -0.48
N GLN A 61 8.30 29.32 -1.02
CA GLN A 61 9.63 29.75 -0.59
C GLN A 61 9.66 30.21 0.88
N ASP A 62 8.57 30.78 1.37
CA ASP A 62 8.39 31.23 2.76
C ASP A 62 8.13 30.07 3.75
N GLU A 63 7.60 28.95 3.27
CA GLU A 63 7.45 27.71 4.05
C GLU A 63 8.68 26.79 4.00
N ALA A 64 9.59 27.03 3.04
CA ALA A 64 10.77 26.21 2.85
C ALA A 64 11.79 26.44 3.96
N GLN A 65 12.21 25.37 4.63
CA GLN A 65 13.16 25.41 5.74
C GLN A 65 14.54 24.96 5.30
N ALA A 66 15.55 25.80 5.56
CA ALA A 66 16.95 25.46 5.32
C ALA A 66 17.47 24.50 6.38
N ARG A 67 17.97 23.33 5.99
CA ARG A 67 18.58 22.40 6.95
C ARG A 67 19.90 22.97 7.49
N PRO A 68 20.17 22.86 8.81
CA PRO A 68 21.39 23.41 9.41
C PRO A 68 22.69 22.81 8.86
N ASP A 69 22.64 21.58 8.36
CA ASP A 69 23.80 20.79 7.92
C ASP A 69 24.24 21.09 6.48
N THR A 70 23.27 21.39 5.61
CA THR A 70 23.46 21.46 4.15
C THR A 70 23.02 22.80 3.56
N GLY A 71 22.24 23.59 4.31
CA GLY A 71 21.61 24.81 3.81
C GLY A 71 20.50 24.56 2.78
N ALA A 72 20.21 23.30 2.44
CA ALA A 72 19.23 22.94 1.44
C ALA A 72 17.81 23.22 1.92
N LEU A 73 17.00 23.83 1.05
CA LEU A 73 15.60 24.15 1.31
C LEU A 73 14.72 22.90 1.21
N ASN A 74 13.98 22.62 2.28
CA ASN A 74 13.14 21.44 2.40
C ASN A 74 11.73 21.83 2.85
N CYS A 75 10.74 21.05 2.43
CA CYS A 75 9.40 21.14 3.02
C CYS A 75 9.44 20.67 4.48
N PHE A 76 8.44 21.09 5.27
CA PHE A 76 8.35 20.76 6.70
C PHE A 76 8.54 19.26 7.00
N GLU A 77 7.94 18.38 6.19
CA GLU A 77 8.03 16.93 6.37
C GLU A 77 9.42 16.37 6.07
N CYS A 78 10.10 16.88 5.04
CA CYS A 78 11.46 16.47 4.70
C CYS A 78 12.49 17.07 5.67
N PHE A 79 12.22 18.28 6.19
CA PHE A 79 13.07 18.91 7.19
C PHE A 79 13.15 18.09 8.48
N GLY A 80 12.01 17.52 8.93
CA GLY A 80 11.94 16.68 10.12
C GLY A 80 12.55 15.28 9.97
N ARG A 81 12.94 14.86 8.77
CA ARG A 81 13.61 13.57 8.55
C ARG A 81 15.11 13.71 8.85
N ALA A 82 15.66 12.73 9.57
CA ALA A 82 17.11 12.62 9.73
C ALA A 82 17.76 12.54 8.34
N ALA A 83 18.94 13.16 8.18
CA ALA A 83 19.71 12.99 6.95
C ALA A 83 19.98 11.49 6.82
N SER A 84 19.74 10.91 5.64
CA SER A 84 20.10 9.50 5.42
C SER A 84 21.57 9.33 5.83
N PRO A 85 21.91 8.42 6.76
CA PRO A 85 23.30 8.21 7.17
C PRO A 85 24.16 7.67 6.03
N ASP A 86 23.53 7.10 5.01
CA ASP A 86 24.17 6.71 3.77
C ASP A 86 23.99 7.83 2.76
N GLY A 87 25.07 8.57 2.51
CA GLY A 87 25.21 9.52 1.39
C GLY A 87 25.22 8.80 0.03
N THR A 88 24.26 7.91 -0.20
CA THR A 88 23.95 7.44 -1.54
C THR A 88 23.33 8.64 -2.25
N GLU A 89 23.97 9.13 -3.31
CA GLU A 89 23.37 10.14 -4.17
C GLU A 89 21.95 9.68 -4.52
N ALA A 90 20.96 10.53 -4.23
CA ALA A 90 19.59 10.24 -4.61
C ALA A 90 19.57 10.01 -6.12
N LEU A 91 18.90 8.93 -6.56
CA LEU A 91 18.74 8.65 -7.98
C LEU A 91 18.18 9.88 -8.68
N SER A 92 18.73 10.20 -9.85
CA SER A 92 18.17 11.25 -10.70
C SER A 92 16.75 10.89 -11.14
N ASP A 93 15.95 11.90 -11.49
CA ASP A 93 14.59 11.70 -11.99
C ASP A 93 14.59 10.83 -13.26
N GLU A 94 15.62 10.94 -14.09
CA GLU A 94 15.82 10.09 -15.26
C GLU A 94 16.04 8.62 -14.90
N GLU A 95 16.87 8.34 -13.89
CA GLU A 95 17.13 6.98 -13.41
C GLU A 95 15.88 6.37 -12.76
N VAL A 96 15.15 7.16 -11.96
CA VAL A 96 13.88 6.73 -11.37
C VAL A 96 12.86 6.42 -12.46
N SER A 97 12.75 7.29 -13.48
CA SER A 97 11.84 7.08 -14.61
C SER A 97 12.15 5.79 -15.39
N ALA A 98 13.45 5.53 -15.65
CA ALA A 98 13.89 4.30 -16.32
C ALA A 98 13.54 3.05 -15.49
N LEU A 99 13.81 3.07 -14.18
CA LEU A 99 13.49 1.96 -13.27
C LEU A 99 11.99 1.71 -13.15
N VAL A 100 11.17 2.77 -13.10
CA VAL A 100 9.71 2.65 -13.10
C VAL A 100 9.22 2.01 -14.40
N ALA A 101 9.73 2.43 -15.56
CA ALA A 101 9.35 1.86 -16.85
C ALA A 101 9.72 0.37 -16.95
N GLU A 102 10.93 0.01 -16.54
CA GLU A 102 11.39 -1.39 -16.52
C GLU A 102 10.56 -2.23 -15.54
N TYR A 103 10.35 -1.75 -14.31
CA TYR A 103 9.55 -2.44 -13.31
C TYR A 103 8.12 -2.71 -13.79
N VAL A 104 7.48 -1.74 -14.44
CA VAL A 104 6.13 -1.90 -15.01
C VAL A 104 6.12 -2.94 -16.13
N ALA A 105 7.12 -2.94 -17.01
CA ALA A 105 7.23 -3.93 -18.08
C ALA A 105 7.40 -5.36 -17.52
N LEU A 106 8.29 -5.52 -16.53
CA LEU A 106 8.49 -6.80 -15.83
C LEU A 106 7.23 -7.25 -15.07
N HIS A 107 6.49 -6.32 -14.46
CA HIS A 107 5.25 -6.63 -13.77
C HIS A 107 4.19 -7.20 -14.71
N GLU A 108 4.01 -6.61 -15.89
CA GLU A 108 3.08 -7.13 -16.92
C GLU A 108 3.52 -8.49 -17.46
N GLU A 109 4.84 -8.69 -17.65
CA GLU A 109 5.36 -10.00 -18.04
C GLU A 109 5.12 -11.07 -16.97
N LEU A 110 5.40 -10.76 -15.70
CA LEU A 110 5.14 -11.65 -14.57
C LEU A 110 3.67 -12.01 -14.46
N LYS A 111 2.77 -11.05 -14.64
CA LYS A 111 1.32 -11.29 -14.66
C LYS A 111 0.90 -12.22 -15.80
N ARG A 112 1.44 -12.01 -17.00
CA ARG A 112 1.20 -12.88 -18.17
C ARG A 112 1.72 -14.30 -17.93
N LEU A 113 2.93 -14.45 -17.42
CA LEU A 113 3.54 -15.74 -17.10
C LEU A 113 2.80 -16.45 -15.97
N GLY A 114 2.40 -15.72 -14.93
CA GLY A 114 1.58 -16.22 -13.83
C GLY A 114 0.24 -16.78 -14.32
N GLY A 115 -0.48 -16.03 -15.16
CA GLY A 115 -1.72 -16.49 -15.77
C GLY A 115 -1.54 -17.77 -16.60
N ARG A 116 -0.48 -17.85 -17.41
CA ARG A 116 -0.16 -19.07 -18.18
C ARG A 116 0.20 -20.25 -17.26
N ALA A 117 0.96 -20.01 -16.19
CA ALA A 117 1.33 -21.03 -15.23
C ALA A 117 0.10 -21.59 -14.49
N ASP A 118 -0.85 -20.73 -14.12
CA ASP A 118 -2.11 -21.12 -13.49
C ASP A 118 -2.99 -21.96 -14.43
N GLU A 119 -3.08 -21.58 -15.70
CA GLU A 119 -3.79 -22.37 -16.71
C GLU A 119 -3.18 -23.79 -16.85
N ILE A 120 -1.85 -23.87 -16.99
CA ILE A 120 -1.13 -25.15 -17.05
C ILE A 120 -1.36 -25.96 -15.78
N LYS A 121 -1.28 -25.34 -14.60
CA LYS A 121 -1.54 -25.98 -13.31
C LYS A 121 -2.95 -26.56 -13.25
N ASP A 122 -3.95 -25.87 -13.75
CA ASP A 122 -5.33 -26.37 -13.78
C ASP A 122 -5.54 -27.49 -14.80
N GLN A 123 -4.84 -27.46 -15.93
CA GLN A 123 -4.79 -28.61 -16.85
C GLN A 123 -4.12 -29.83 -16.20
N LEU A 124 -3.00 -29.64 -15.49
CA LEU A 124 -2.30 -30.70 -14.77
C LEU A 124 -3.14 -31.27 -13.63
N LYS A 125 -3.86 -30.44 -12.86
CA LYS A 125 -4.81 -30.92 -11.83
C LYS A 125 -5.92 -31.76 -12.46
N ARG A 126 -6.49 -31.32 -13.59
CA ARG A 126 -7.50 -32.09 -14.33
C ARG A 126 -6.94 -33.45 -14.76
N ALA A 127 -5.75 -33.47 -15.37
CA ALA A 127 -5.07 -34.72 -15.74
C ALA A 127 -4.75 -35.63 -14.54
N ALA A 128 -4.38 -35.05 -13.38
CA ALA A 128 -4.12 -35.79 -12.16
C ALA A 128 -5.41 -36.39 -11.57
N SER A 129 -6.54 -35.69 -11.66
CA SER A 129 -7.82 -36.16 -11.10
C SER A 129 -8.36 -37.43 -11.79
N ALA A 130 -8.02 -37.64 -13.05
CA ALA A 130 -8.38 -38.82 -13.83
C ALA A 130 -7.49 -40.05 -13.56
N ARG A 131 -6.52 -39.96 -12.65
CA ARG A 131 -5.53 -41.01 -12.38
C ARG A 131 -5.68 -41.59 -10.96
N PRO A 132 -5.32 -42.87 -10.76
CA PRO A 132 -5.31 -43.47 -9.43
C PRO A 132 -4.31 -42.74 -8.53
N ARG A 133 -4.71 -42.52 -7.27
CA ARG A 133 -3.88 -41.87 -6.26
C ARG A 133 -3.03 -42.90 -5.53
N VAL A 134 -1.79 -42.53 -5.22
CA VAL A 134 -0.91 -43.29 -4.33
C VAL A 134 -0.49 -42.37 -3.20
N SER A 135 -0.78 -42.75 -1.96
CA SER A 135 -0.51 -41.93 -0.75
C SER A 135 -1.03 -40.48 -0.88
N ASN A 136 -2.30 -40.34 -1.28
CA ASN A 136 -2.96 -39.04 -1.51
C ASN A 136 -2.25 -38.12 -2.51
N ALA A 137 -1.48 -38.67 -3.45
CA ALA A 137 -0.85 -37.88 -4.51
C ALA A 137 -0.91 -38.60 -5.86
N VAL A 138 -0.73 -37.82 -6.92
CA VAL A 138 -0.53 -38.29 -8.29
C VAL A 138 0.74 -37.64 -8.83
N VAL A 139 1.64 -38.44 -9.38
CA VAL A 139 2.85 -37.95 -10.04
C VAL A 139 2.67 -38.03 -11.55
N LEU A 140 2.71 -36.88 -12.21
CA LEU A 140 2.70 -36.75 -13.66
C LEU A 140 4.15 -36.63 -14.13
N ARG A 141 4.62 -37.56 -14.97
CA ARG A 141 6.00 -37.55 -15.48
C ARG A 141 6.02 -37.27 -16.98
N ALA A 142 7.03 -36.53 -17.42
CA ALA A 142 7.33 -36.29 -18.83
C ALA A 142 8.87 -36.25 -19.00
N ALA A 143 9.41 -37.18 -19.81
CA ALA A 143 10.85 -37.35 -20.04
C ALA A 143 11.66 -37.26 -18.74
N GLU A 144 12.42 -36.18 -18.56
CA GLU A 144 13.34 -35.96 -17.43
C GLU A 144 12.71 -35.21 -16.24
N ALA A 145 11.43 -34.84 -16.32
CA ALA A 145 10.75 -34.04 -15.29
C ALA A 145 9.48 -34.72 -14.77
N GLY A 146 9.04 -34.30 -13.58
CA GLY A 146 7.77 -34.73 -13.01
C GLY A 146 7.15 -33.71 -12.09
N VAL A 147 5.82 -33.64 -12.09
CA VAL A 147 5.02 -32.79 -11.22
C VAL A 147 4.20 -33.67 -10.29
N ARG A 148 4.32 -33.44 -8.97
CA ARG A 148 3.50 -34.10 -7.96
C ARG A 148 2.29 -33.25 -7.61
N CYS A 149 1.10 -33.77 -7.86
CA CYS A 149 -0.15 -33.22 -7.37
C CYS A 149 -0.52 -33.94 -6.06
N SER A 150 -0.29 -33.29 -4.92
CA SER A 150 -0.72 -33.79 -3.61
C SER A 150 -2.11 -33.28 -3.25
N TYR A 151 -2.89 -34.13 -2.59
CA TYR A 151 -4.21 -33.81 -2.06
C TYR A 151 -4.13 -33.79 -0.54
N THR A 152 -4.40 -32.64 0.06
CA THR A 152 -4.45 -32.48 1.51
C THR A 152 -5.88 -32.13 1.92
N SER A 153 -6.46 -32.92 2.81
CA SER A 153 -7.72 -32.58 3.47
C SER A 153 -7.43 -31.85 4.78
N LYS A 154 -7.94 -30.63 4.92
CA LYS A 154 -7.92 -29.88 6.18
C LYS A 154 -9.34 -29.84 6.74
N ALA A 155 -9.53 -30.35 7.94
CA ALA A 155 -10.74 -30.11 8.71
C ALA A 155 -10.53 -28.87 9.59
N THR A 156 -11.52 -27.98 9.63
CA THR A 156 -11.54 -26.86 10.58
C THR A 156 -12.76 -27.07 11.46
N TYR A 157 -12.56 -26.94 12.76
CA TYR A 157 -13.60 -27.15 13.76
C TYR A 157 -13.92 -25.83 14.43
N ASP A 158 -15.20 -25.64 14.72
CA ASP A 158 -15.69 -24.53 15.52
C ASP A 158 -15.36 -24.78 16.99
N ALA A 159 -14.69 -23.82 17.62
CA ALA A 159 -14.17 -23.96 18.97
C ALA A 159 -15.30 -24.04 20.02
N GLU A 160 -16.40 -23.31 19.84
CA GLU A 160 -17.54 -23.34 20.74
C GLU A 160 -18.25 -24.69 20.66
N LYS A 161 -18.37 -25.24 19.44
CA LYS A 161 -18.96 -26.57 19.23
C LYS A 161 -18.07 -27.70 19.73
N LEU A 162 -16.75 -27.49 19.82
CA LEU A 162 -15.83 -28.44 20.43
C LEU A 162 -15.80 -28.41 21.95
N ALA A 163 -16.38 -27.41 22.61
CA ALA A 163 -16.42 -27.33 24.07
C ALA A 163 -17.12 -28.55 24.69
N ALA A 164 -18.17 -29.07 24.05
CA ALA A 164 -18.84 -30.30 24.48
C ALA A 164 -17.93 -31.54 24.36
N ALA A 165 -17.09 -31.60 23.31
CA ALA A 165 -16.13 -32.68 23.14
C ALA A 165 -14.99 -32.60 24.17
N GLU A 166 -14.51 -31.40 24.48
CA GLU A 166 -13.51 -31.19 25.54
C GLU A 166 -14.05 -31.59 26.93
N ALA A 167 -15.30 -31.24 27.24
CA ALA A 167 -15.94 -31.63 28.50
C ALA A 167 -16.02 -33.15 28.67
N LEU A 168 -16.21 -33.90 27.58
CA LEU A 168 -16.27 -35.37 27.60
C LEU A 168 -14.89 -36.03 27.64
N LEU A 169 -13.90 -35.45 26.97
CA LEU A 169 -12.53 -36.00 26.87
C LEU A 169 -11.63 -35.60 28.05
N GLY A 170 -12.01 -34.54 28.79
CA GLY A 170 -11.14 -33.89 29.75
C GLY A 170 -10.02 -33.08 29.07
N ALA A 171 -9.39 -32.18 29.82
CA ALA A 171 -8.38 -31.25 29.29
C ALA A 171 -7.15 -31.97 28.70
N GLU A 172 -6.66 -33.02 29.36
CA GLU A 172 -5.49 -33.78 28.91
C GLU A 172 -5.79 -34.60 27.65
N GLY A 173 -6.95 -35.28 27.62
CA GLY A 173 -7.42 -36.02 26.45
C GLY A 173 -7.63 -35.11 25.24
N PHE A 174 -8.19 -33.92 25.44
CA PHE A 174 -8.40 -32.94 24.39
C PHE A 174 -7.08 -32.35 23.87
N ALA A 175 -6.14 -31.99 24.75
CA ALA A 175 -4.83 -31.46 24.37
C ALA A 175 -3.96 -32.46 23.59
N SER A 176 -4.18 -33.77 23.76
CA SER A 176 -3.51 -34.81 22.96
C SER A 176 -3.97 -34.85 21.50
N LEU A 177 -5.16 -34.33 21.20
CA LEU A 177 -5.78 -34.37 19.87
C LEU A 177 -5.83 -33.01 19.17
N PHE A 178 -5.87 -31.92 19.94
CA PHE A 178 -6.08 -30.57 19.43
C PHE A 178 -5.02 -29.60 19.95
N GLU A 179 -4.39 -28.86 19.03
CA GLU A 179 -3.54 -27.71 19.37
C GLU A 179 -4.39 -26.43 19.31
N ARG A 180 -4.43 -25.67 20.41
CA ARG A 180 -5.09 -24.37 20.45
C ARG A 180 -4.14 -23.29 19.95
N LYS A 181 -4.48 -22.69 18.80
CA LYS A 181 -3.82 -21.48 18.30
C LYS A 181 -4.72 -20.28 18.55
N VAL A 182 -4.22 -19.33 19.34
CA VAL A 182 -4.88 -18.03 19.54
C VAL A 182 -4.27 -17.05 18.56
N THR A 183 -5.10 -16.44 17.73
CA THR A 183 -4.68 -15.40 16.79
C THR A 183 -5.51 -14.15 17.06
N PHE A 184 -4.84 -13.04 17.28
CA PHE A 184 -5.49 -11.74 17.44
C PHE A 184 -5.49 -11.03 16.09
N ASN A 185 -6.68 -10.77 15.56
CA ASN A 185 -6.84 -9.93 14.38
C ASN A 185 -7.26 -8.54 14.85
N ALA A 186 -6.34 -7.58 14.75
CA ALA A 186 -6.61 -6.21 15.14
C ALA A 186 -7.70 -5.59 14.25
N VAL A 187 -8.72 -4.99 14.88
CA VAL A 187 -9.64 -4.09 14.19
C VAL A 187 -8.94 -2.74 14.06
N LYS A 188 -8.16 -2.58 12.99
CA LYS A 188 -7.20 -1.47 12.82
C LYS A 188 -7.74 -0.09 13.23
N PRO A 189 -8.90 0.39 12.74
CA PRO A 189 -9.35 1.75 13.07
C PRO A 189 -9.60 1.95 14.57
N ARG A 190 -10.17 0.93 15.24
CA ARG A 190 -10.47 1.00 16.67
C ARG A 190 -9.22 0.82 17.52
N LEU A 191 -8.28 0.00 17.06
CA LEU A 191 -7.00 -0.15 17.74
C LEU A 191 -6.19 1.15 17.67
N GLU A 192 -6.16 1.80 16.50
CA GLU A 192 -5.51 3.10 16.30
C GLU A 192 -6.16 4.18 17.18
N GLU A 193 -7.50 4.27 17.19
CA GLU A 193 -8.24 5.18 18.07
C GLU A 193 -7.94 4.92 19.55
N PHE A 194 -7.96 3.64 19.96
CA PHE A 194 -7.60 3.25 21.33
C PHE A 194 -6.16 3.66 21.66
N LEU A 195 -5.20 3.38 20.79
CA LEU A 195 -3.79 3.72 21.00
C LEU A 195 -3.52 5.22 20.97
N ALA A 196 -4.37 6.01 20.31
CA ALA A 196 -4.28 7.47 20.26
C ALA A 196 -5.03 8.18 21.40
N SER A 197 -5.84 7.46 22.18
CA SER A 197 -6.62 8.03 23.29
C SER A 197 -5.73 8.54 24.43
N GLU A 198 -6.14 9.65 25.05
CA GLU A 198 -5.53 10.23 26.26
C GLU A 198 -6.22 9.80 27.56
N ASP A 199 -7.14 8.83 27.50
CA ASP A 199 -7.83 8.35 28.70
C ASP A 199 -6.86 7.63 29.65
N GLU A 200 -6.63 8.22 30.82
CA GLU A 200 -5.72 7.71 31.86
C GLU A 200 -6.16 6.34 32.41
N ALA A 201 -7.47 6.04 32.41
CA ALA A 201 -7.97 4.77 32.92
C ALA A 201 -7.47 3.56 32.10
N THR A 202 -7.07 3.79 30.85
CA THR A 202 -6.61 2.75 29.91
C THR A 202 -5.13 2.87 29.54
N ALA A 203 -4.38 3.76 30.18
CA ALA A 203 -2.97 4.03 29.87
C ALA A 203 -2.08 2.77 29.93
N SER A 204 -2.13 2.02 31.04
CA SER A 204 -1.30 0.81 31.20
C SER A 204 -1.62 -0.28 30.17
N ALA A 205 -2.86 -0.34 29.69
CA ALA A 205 -3.25 -1.29 28.64
C ALA A 205 -2.69 -0.88 27.27
N ARG A 206 -2.69 0.43 26.94
CA ARG A 206 -2.04 0.94 25.72
C ARG A 206 -0.54 0.65 25.73
N ASP A 207 0.11 0.87 26.86
CA ASP A 207 1.55 0.62 27.01
C ASP A 207 1.90 -0.85 26.81
N ALA A 208 1.11 -1.76 27.39
CA ALA A 208 1.31 -3.20 27.20
C ALA A 208 1.13 -3.64 25.73
N VAL A 209 0.14 -3.07 25.02
CA VAL A 209 -0.08 -3.35 23.59
C VAL A 209 1.09 -2.83 22.75
N ARG A 210 1.57 -1.61 23.01
CA ARG A 210 2.74 -1.03 22.32
C ARG A 210 4.02 -1.81 22.60
N ALA A 211 4.23 -2.28 23.83
CA ALA A 211 5.39 -3.07 24.21
C ALA A 211 5.42 -4.46 23.54
N ALA A 212 4.25 -5.01 23.20
CA ALA A 212 4.12 -6.27 22.48
C ALA A 212 4.24 -6.13 20.95
N GLU A 213 4.28 -4.90 20.43
CA GLU A 213 4.35 -4.61 19.00
C GLU A 213 5.80 -4.69 18.49
N THR A 214 6.04 -5.54 17.50
CA THR A 214 7.23 -5.47 16.65
C THR A 214 6.86 -4.75 15.37
N ARG A 215 7.33 -3.50 15.21
CA ARG A 215 7.10 -2.73 13.99
C ARG A 215 8.19 -3.03 12.96
N THR A 216 7.78 -3.63 11.84
CA THR A 216 8.61 -3.79 10.65
C THR A 216 8.04 -2.93 9.54
N GLU A 217 8.81 -1.97 9.05
CA GLU A 217 8.41 -1.18 7.88
C GLU A 217 8.82 -1.91 6.61
N THR A 218 7.82 -2.23 5.78
CA THR A 218 8.03 -2.90 4.48
C THR A 218 7.53 -1.98 3.38
N ALA A 219 8.45 -1.49 2.54
CA ALA A 219 8.08 -0.79 1.33
C ALA A 219 7.36 -1.75 0.37
N THR A 220 6.17 -1.38 -0.09
CA THR A 220 5.39 -2.16 -1.05
C THR A 220 5.23 -1.37 -2.34
N LEU A 221 5.67 -1.95 -3.46
CA LEU A 221 5.50 -1.37 -4.79
C LEU A 221 4.19 -1.88 -5.40
N THR A 222 3.32 -0.95 -5.82
CA THR A 222 2.08 -1.27 -6.53
C THR A 222 2.01 -0.46 -7.82
N VAL A 223 1.80 -1.13 -8.95
CA VAL A 223 1.60 -0.44 -10.24
C VAL A 223 0.22 0.22 -10.24
N VAL A 224 0.18 1.55 -10.27
CA VAL A 224 -1.07 2.32 -10.38
C VAL A 224 -1.47 2.42 -11.85
N ALA A 225 -2.75 2.23 -12.16
CA ALA A 225 -3.28 2.03 -13.51
C ALA A 225 -2.77 3.06 -14.54
N GLN A 226 -2.24 2.57 -15.65
CA GLN A 226 -1.88 3.40 -16.80
C GLN A 226 -3.16 3.99 -17.42
N ARG A 227 -3.22 5.32 -17.59
CA ARG A 227 -4.23 5.95 -18.45
C ARG A 227 -4.07 5.36 -19.85
N LYS A 228 -4.97 4.44 -20.24
CA LYS A 228 -5.08 3.98 -21.63
C LYS A 228 -5.30 5.21 -22.49
N LYS A 229 -4.29 5.63 -23.26
CA LYS A 229 -4.50 6.50 -24.42
C LYS A 229 -5.50 5.75 -25.31
N LYS A 230 -6.74 6.25 -25.40
CA LYS A 230 -7.67 5.85 -26.44
C LYS A 230 -6.98 6.18 -27.77
N SER A 231 -6.61 5.15 -28.53
CA SER A 231 -6.27 5.31 -29.94
C SER A 231 -7.54 5.78 -30.65
N SER A 232 -7.53 7.04 -31.10
CA SER A 232 -8.43 7.53 -32.15
C SER A 232 -8.02 6.96 -33.51
#